data_AF-A0A9P6V3B0-F1
#
_entry.id   AF-A0A9P6V3B0-F1
#
_cell.length_a   1.000
_cell.length_b   1.000
_cell.length_c   1.000
_cell.angle_alpha   90.00
_cell.angle_beta   90.00
_cell.angle_gamma   90.00
#
_symmetry.space_group_name_H-M   'P 1'
#
loop_
_entity.id
_entity.type
_entity.pdbx_description
1 polymer ?
#
loop_
_entity_poly.entity_id
_entity_poly.type
_entity_poly.pdbx_seq_one_letter_code
_entity_poly.pdbx_strand_id
1 'polypeptide(L)'
;MKIGVLLSSYEGAGSDFEDYGYQDPSLYVKQHEFVPLYITKNNAVQEIDKVCEENFDLLINFLWGQRIDVVAGIDAVEYLESKGLPFIGNTSKFLSISKADFKKAAAGIVLVPGESKFPLIVKPATGCGSLHMTEKSVCHNPNELEEQVALLKSKTTDGIIVEEFIEGEEISVMVVEVDDEVIAMNPIVYEFPVETTPTQKFLHFNNKFDAVDQGTIKFHLYQGDLLDRLKETACKAYQALNVSGCGYARVDIRASGQDLYVLEVNPTPAFFYKLGNEFGDDYVISHCFPGGHEGFMETLINTKLRSSRMLKVKTTYDLMSDKYNDIMHSSNYPKVFSDIVSRYSFQGSVLDLGCGTGGIGTLIQAVHNATLTGIDLSPNMVAQAKHYEKVYLGEMQNIMPFVGDFDHVVSFGALHFLQKETFLNVLDRCFAQSRHSITVGIEGISEEFNKRLAEMGKDHLHTYNNTPVIDFYTVPKGWRLVHKQRDFFWKSPSTGDEVYGTAYRFESFEE
;
A
#
# COMPACT_ATOMS: atom_id res chain seq x y z
N MET A 1 -10.38 15.31 -12.19
CA MET A 1 -11.65 14.64 -11.83
C MET A 1 -12.40 15.54 -10.86
N LYS A 2 -13.73 15.50 -10.87
CA LYS A 2 -14.60 16.04 -9.82
C LYS A 2 -14.87 14.93 -8.80
N ILE A 3 -14.35 15.08 -7.59
CA ILE A 3 -14.35 14.04 -6.55
C ILE A 3 -15.20 14.50 -5.37
N GLY A 4 -16.21 13.71 -5.01
CA GLY A 4 -17.03 13.95 -3.81
C GLY A 4 -16.35 13.39 -2.57
N VAL A 5 -16.25 14.17 -1.49
CA VAL A 5 -15.61 13.77 -0.23
C VAL A 5 -16.66 13.68 0.87
N LEU A 6 -17.09 12.47 1.21
CA LEU A 6 -18.11 12.23 2.24
C LEU A 6 -17.50 12.33 3.64
N LEU A 7 -18.06 13.22 4.46
CA LEU A 7 -17.58 13.56 5.80
C LEU A 7 -18.69 13.37 6.82
N SER A 8 -18.38 12.77 7.97
CA SER A 8 -19.33 12.61 9.08
C SER A 8 -19.63 13.98 9.67
N SER A 9 -20.80 14.56 9.39
CA SER A 9 -21.14 15.91 9.85
C SER A 9 -21.19 15.99 11.38
N TYR A 10 -20.54 17.02 11.93
CA TYR A 10 -20.60 17.36 13.36
C TYR A 10 -21.71 18.37 13.68
N GLU A 11 -22.37 18.96 12.67
CA GLU A 11 -23.36 20.02 12.87
C GLU A 11 -24.50 19.55 13.79
N GLY A 12 -24.58 20.17 14.97
CA GLY A 12 -25.61 19.85 15.97
C GLY A 12 -25.51 18.44 16.57
N ALA A 13 -24.42 17.71 16.31
CA ALA A 13 -24.23 16.35 16.78
C ALA A 13 -23.71 16.30 18.24
N GLY A 14 -22.97 17.33 18.67
CA GLY A 14 -22.30 17.33 19.97
C GLY A 14 -21.18 16.29 20.04
N SER A 15 -20.40 16.17 18.96
CA SER A 15 -19.31 15.22 18.85
C SER A 15 -18.08 15.70 19.62
N ASP A 16 -17.42 14.81 20.35
CA ASP A 16 -16.13 15.08 21.02
C ASP A 16 -15.00 15.41 20.02
N PHE A 17 -15.24 15.22 18.72
CA PHE A 17 -14.25 15.48 17.66
C PHE A 17 -14.51 16.77 16.84
N GLU A 18 -15.53 17.56 17.20
CA GLU A 18 -15.94 18.74 16.41
C GLU A 18 -14.80 19.77 16.22
N ASP A 19 -13.99 19.97 17.26
CA ASP A 19 -12.89 20.95 17.25
C ASP A 19 -11.66 20.54 16.41
N TYR A 20 -11.55 19.26 16.01
CA TYR A 20 -10.41 18.76 15.22
C TYR A 20 -10.62 18.91 13.70
N GLY A 21 -11.82 19.31 13.26
CA GLY A 21 -12.13 19.55 11.86
C GLY A 21 -12.26 18.26 11.02
N TYR A 22 -12.08 18.41 9.72
CA TYR A 22 -12.35 17.38 8.72
C TYR A 22 -11.13 17.09 7.86
N GLN A 23 -11.08 15.87 7.32
CA GLN A 23 -10.12 15.51 6.28
C GLN A 23 -10.47 16.27 5.00
N ASP A 24 -9.55 17.11 4.53
CA ASP A 24 -9.71 17.93 3.33
C ASP A 24 -8.52 17.74 2.38
N PRO A 25 -8.63 16.80 1.41
CA PRO A 25 -7.59 16.57 0.43
C PRO A 25 -7.25 17.81 -0.41
N SER A 26 -8.18 18.77 -0.54
CA SER A 26 -7.96 19.99 -1.32
C SER A 26 -6.86 20.87 -0.74
N LEU A 27 -6.51 20.70 0.55
CA LEU A 27 -5.39 21.39 1.19
C LEU A 27 -4.04 20.98 0.58
N TYR A 28 -3.92 19.74 0.13
CA TYR A 28 -2.66 19.12 -0.29
C TYR A 28 -2.58 18.85 -1.80
N VAL A 29 -3.71 18.53 -2.44
CA VAL A 29 -3.76 18.07 -3.84
C VAL A 29 -4.52 19.07 -4.69
N LYS A 30 -3.90 19.55 -5.78
CA LYS A 30 -4.49 20.60 -6.64
C LYS A 30 -4.94 20.12 -8.02
N GLN A 31 -4.54 18.91 -8.46
CA GLN A 31 -4.92 18.39 -9.78
C GLN A 31 -6.39 17.96 -9.92
N HIS A 32 -7.15 17.93 -8.83
CA HIS A 32 -8.54 17.50 -8.80
C HIS A 32 -9.42 18.52 -8.09
N GLU A 33 -10.69 18.55 -8.46
CA GLU A 33 -11.72 19.31 -7.76
C GLU A 33 -12.31 18.41 -6.66
N PHE A 34 -12.07 18.76 -5.40
CA PHE A 34 -12.67 18.06 -4.26
C PHE A 34 -13.88 18.85 -3.76
N VAL A 35 -15.02 18.16 -3.64
CA VAL A 35 -16.28 18.74 -3.15
C VAL A 35 -16.60 18.08 -1.81
N PRO A 36 -16.52 18.82 -0.68
CA PRO A 36 -16.89 18.26 0.62
C PRO A 36 -18.40 18.06 0.71
N LEU A 37 -18.80 16.88 1.21
CA LEU A 37 -20.18 16.42 1.33
C LEU A 37 -20.43 15.96 2.76
N TYR A 38 -21.06 16.82 3.56
CA TYR A 38 -21.31 16.56 4.97
C TYR A 38 -22.57 15.70 5.15
N ILE A 39 -22.40 14.51 5.72
CA ILE A 39 -23.47 13.54 5.93
C ILE A 39 -23.84 13.52 7.41
N THR A 40 -25.07 13.89 7.72
CA THR A 40 -25.66 13.84 9.06
C THR A 40 -26.21 12.45 9.35
N LYS A 41 -26.07 11.96 10.59
CA LYS A 41 -26.50 10.60 10.96
C LYS A 41 -27.97 10.35 10.64
N ASN A 42 -28.83 11.33 10.96
CA ASN A 42 -30.29 11.19 10.85
C ASN A 42 -30.83 11.35 9.42
N ASN A 43 -30.08 11.99 8.50
CA ASN A 43 -30.51 12.20 7.12
C ASN A 43 -29.60 11.52 6.09
N ALA A 44 -28.73 10.60 6.53
CA ALA A 44 -27.71 10.00 5.69
C ALA A 44 -28.27 9.40 4.39
N VAL A 45 -29.44 8.75 4.46
CA VAL A 45 -30.12 8.18 3.28
C VAL A 45 -30.44 9.26 2.25
N GLN A 46 -31.12 10.34 2.68
CA GLN A 46 -31.54 11.41 1.78
C GLN A 46 -30.35 12.21 1.24
N GLU A 47 -29.31 12.39 2.04
CA GLU A 47 -28.09 13.11 1.64
C GLU A 47 -27.26 12.27 0.66
N ILE A 48 -27.10 10.97 0.90
CA ILE A 48 -26.42 10.06 -0.03
C ILE A 48 -27.20 9.96 -1.35
N ASP A 49 -28.53 9.95 -1.32
CA ASP A 49 -29.34 9.98 -2.56
C ASP A 49 -29.04 11.23 -3.39
N LYS A 50 -28.94 12.40 -2.77
CA LYS A 50 -28.54 13.64 -3.46
C LYS A 50 -27.12 13.55 -4.00
N VAL A 51 -26.19 12.95 -3.27
CA VAL A 51 -24.82 12.71 -3.76
C VAL A 51 -24.83 11.83 -5.01
N CYS A 52 -25.72 10.84 -5.07
CA CYS A 52 -25.86 9.95 -6.23
C CYS A 52 -26.51 10.64 -7.45
N GLU A 53 -27.24 11.74 -7.26
CA GLU A 53 -27.82 12.55 -8.34
C GLU A 53 -26.77 13.49 -8.98
N GLU A 54 -25.66 13.73 -8.29
CA GLU A 54 -24.55 14.57 -8.76
C GLU A 54 -23.59 13.77 -9.66
N ASN A 55 -23.02 14.44 -10.67
CA ASN A 55 -22.04 13.84 -11.57
C ASN A 55 -20.62 13.91 -10.99
N PHE A 56 -20.31 13.03 -10.04
CA PHE A 56 -18.95 12.80 -9.55
C PHE A 56 -18.23 11.71 -10.35
N ASP A 57 -16.95 11.91 -10.62
CA ASP A 57 -16.10 10.87 -11.25
C ASP A 57 -15.71 9.77 -10.25
N LEU A 58 -15.61 10.12 -8.97
CA LEU A 58 -15.21 9.25 -7.87
C LEU A 58 -15.70 9.83 -6.54
N LEU A 59 -15.92 8.94 -5.56
CA LEU A 59 -16.19 9.32 -4.18
C LEU A 59 -15.02 8.92 -3.28
N ILE A 60 -14.75 9.73 -2.26
CA ILE A 60 -13.89 9.40 -1.13
C ILE A 60 -14.77 9.39 0.11
N ASN A 61 -14.72 8.29 0.86
CA ASN A 61 -15.51 8.07 2.05
C ASN A 61 -14.65 8.18 3.31
N PHE A 62 -14.82 9.28 4.05
CA PHE A 62 -14.25 9.49 5.38
C PHE A 62 -15.31 9.42 6.48
N LEU A 63 -16.48 8.82 6.20
CA LEU A 63 -17.45 8.52 7.26
C LEU A 63 -16.82 7.53 8.25
N TRP A 64 -16.83 7.88 9.54
CA TRP A 64 -16.09 7.13 10.57
C TRP A 64 -16.94 6.57 11.71
N GLY A 65 -18.17 7.07 11.87
CA GLY A 65 -19.01 6.74 13.02
C GLY A 65 -19.27 5.25 13.21
N GLN A 66 -19.22 4.81 14.45
CA GLN A 66 -19.81 3.54 14.88
C GLN A 66 -21.34 3.70 15.00
N ARG A 67 -22.07 2.59 15.11
CA ARG A 67 -23.54 2.64 15.25
C ARG A 67 -24.00 3.40 16.50
N ILE A 68 -23.17 3.43 17.55
CA ILE A 68 -23.45 4.17 18.78
C ILE A 68 -23.16 5.68 18.65
N ASP A 69 -22.22 6.07 17.78
CA ASP A 69 -21.73 7.44 17.70
C ASP A 69 -22.82 8.40 17.20
N VAL A 70 -22.75 9.67 17.57
CA VAL A 70 -23.75 10.68 17.17
C VAL A 70 -23.64 11.13 15.71
N VAL A 71 -22.62 10.66 14.98
CA VAL A 71 -22.32 11.03 13.60
C VAL A 71 -22.57 9.90 12.60
N ALA A 72 -22.66 10.23 11.31
CA ALA A 72 -22.81 9.23 10.26
C ALA A 72 -21.59 8.29 10.17
N GLY A 73 -21.81 7.05 9.78
CA GLY A 73 -20.79 6.01 9.80
C GLY A 73 -21.30 4.69 9.25
N ILE A 74 -21.12 3.57 9.94
CA ILE A 74 -21.43 2.20 9.45
C ILE A 74 -22.74 2.12 8.65
N ASP A 75 -23.88 2.49 9.23
CA ASP A 75 -25.18 2.36 8.57
C ASP A 75 -25.31 3.24 7.30
N ALA A 76 -24.67 4.41 7.29
CA ALA A 76 -24.62 5.28 6.12
C ALA A 76 -23.72 4.69 5.02
N VAL A 77 -22.60 4.06 5.41
CA VAL A 77 -21.69 3.40 4.47
C VAL A 77 -22.33 2.14 3.87
N GLU A 78 -23.08 1.35 4.65
CA GLU A 78 -23.88 0.23 4.14
C GLU A 78 -24.88 0.70 3.07
N TYR A 79 -25.53 1.86 3.30
CA TYR A 79 -26.43 2.45 2.31
C TYR A 79 -25.69 2.94 1.07
N LEU A 80 -24.54 3.61 1.22
CA LEU A 80 -23.70 4.03 0.10
C LEU A 80 -23.25 2.85 -0.76
N GLU A 81 -22.79 1.76 -0.13
CA GLU A 81 -22.39 0.53 -0.82
C GLU A 81 -23.55 -0.08 -1.62
N SER A 82 -24.78 -0.02 -1.11
CA SER A 82 -25.98 -0.50 -1.80
C SER A 82 -26.28 0.24 -3.12
N LYS A 83 -25.72 1.44 -3.32
CA LYS A 83 -25.83 2.22 -4.56
C LYS A 83 -24.89 1.73 -5.66
N GLY A 84 -23.91 0.89 -5.31
CA GLY A 84 -22.94 0.34 -6.26
C GLY A 84 -21.94 1.37 -6.79
N LEU A 85 -21.81 2.53 -6.14
CA LEU A 85 -20.82 3.55 -6.51
C LEU A 85 -19.43 3.16 -5.96
N PRO A 86 -18.37 3.18 -6.79
CA PRO A 86 -17.02 2.95 -6.30
C PRO A 86 -16.55 4.15 -5.46
N PHE A 87 -16.00 3.87 -4.29
CA PHE A 87 -15.37 4.89 -3.44
C PHE A 87 -14.04 4.41 -2.85
N ILE A 88 -13.15 5.34 -2.52
CA ILE A 88 -11.94 5.12 -1.71
C ILE A 88 -12.30 5.34 -0.23
N GLY A 89 -11.65 4.65 0.70
CA GLY A 89 -11.80 4.88 2.13
C GLY A 89 -12.67 3.83 2.82
N ASN A 90 -13.29 4.22 3.94
CA ASN A 90 -13.89 3.29 4.88
C ASN A 90 -15.01 2.44 4.27
N THR A 91 -14.90 1.12 4.33
CA THR A 91 -16.04 0.22 4.02
C THR A 91 -16.84 -0.07 5.28
N SER A 92 -18.12 -0.42 5.12
CA SER A 92 -18.97 -0.80 6.26
C SER A 92 -18.39 -2.00 7.01
N LYS A 93 -17.86 -2.96 6.26
CA LYS A 93 -17.17 -4.15 6.78
C LYS A 93 -15.98 -3.77 7.65
N PHE A 94 -15.10 -2.88 7.17
CA PHE A 94 -13.89 -2.53 7.92
C PHE A 94 -14.23 -1.71 9.17
N LEU A 95 -15.15 -0.75 9.08
CA LEU A 95 -15.62 0.02 10.24
C LEU A 95 -16.27 -0.85 11.33
N SER A 96 -16.90 -1.96 10.93
CA SER A 96 -17.60 -2.87 11.85
C SER A 96 -16.68 -3.86 12.58
N ILE A 97 -15.40 -3.97 12.20
CA ILE A 97 -14.46 -4.88 12.85
C ILE A 97 -14.07 -4.31 14.22
N SER A 98 -14.46 -5.01 15.28
CA SER A 98 -14.04 -4.67 16.63
C SER A 98 -12.58 -5.08 16.89
N LYS A 99 -11.97 -4.52 17.94
CA LYS A 99 -10.65 -4.95 18.43
C LYS A 99 -10.63 -6.45 18.73
N ALA A 100 -11.73 -7.01 19.25
CA ALA A 100 -11.86 -8.44 19.52
C ALA A 100 -11.91 -9.28 18.25
N ASP A 101 -12.64 -8.82 17.21
CA ASP A 101 -12.66 -9.48 15.90
C ASP A 101 -11.28 -9.49 15.27
N PHE A 102 -10.55 -8.37 15.35
CA PHE A 102 -9.15 -8.30 14.91
C PHE A 102 -8.29 -9.32 15.66
N LYS A 103 -8.33 -9.37 17.00
CA LYS A 103 -7.53 -10.33 17.77
C LYS A 103 -7.78 -11.77 17.33
N LYS A 104 -9.04 -12.12 17.08
CA LYS A 104 -9.44 -13.45 16.59
C LYS A 104 -8.90 -13.73 15.20
N ALA A 105 -8.99 -12.76 14.29
CA ALA A 105 -8.50 -12.88 12.92
C ALA A 105 -6.96 -12.96 12.86
N ALA A 106 -6.27 -12.22 13.74
CA ALA A 106 -4.82 -12.11 13.81
C ALA A 106 -4.14 -13.24 14.60
N ALA A 107 -4.92 -14.07 15.32
CA ALA A 107 -4.40 -15.14 16.16
C ALA A 107 -3.55 -16.14 15.36
N GLY A 108 -2.29 -16.31 15.76
CA GLY A 108 -1.33 -17.19 15.09
C GLY A 108 -0.66 -16.58 13.85
N ILE A 109 -1.04 -15.35 13.46
CA ILE A 109 -0.45 -14.60 12.34
C ILE A 109 0.54 -13.55 12.87
N VAL A 110 0.11 -12.79 13.88
CA VAL A 110 0.93 -11.79 14.60
C VAL A 110 0.76 -11.95 16.11
N LEU A 111 1.67 -11.39 16.91
CA LEU A 111 1.49 -11.37 18.35
C LEU A 111 0.42 -10.34 18.71
N VAL A 112 -0.46 -10.72 19.63
CA VAL A 112 -1.46 -9.84 20.23
C VAL A 112 -1.36 -9.93 21.75
N PRO A 113 -1.75 -8.88 22.50
CA PRO A 113 -1.75 -8.94 23.95
C PRO A 113 -2.63 -10.08 24.49
N GLY A 114 -2.22 -10.69 25.60
CA GLY A 114 -3.02 -11.67 26.33
C GLY A 114 -4.14 -11.01 27.14
N GLU A 115 -4.76 -11.76 28.05
CA GLU A 115 -5.88 -11.27 28.88
C GLU A 115 -5.74 -11.59 30.38
N SER A 116 -4.60 -12.14 30.80
CA SER A 116 -4.52 -12.85 32.09
C SER A 116 -3.55 -12.24 33.11
N LYS A 117 -2.58 -11.44 32.67
CA LYS A 117 -1.51 -10.92 33.52
C LYS A 117 -1.66 -9.43 33.74
N PHE A 118 -1.63 -9.01 35.01
CA PHE A 118 -1.57 -7.61 35.36
C PHE A 118 -0.16 -7.03 35.05
N PRO A 119 -0.06 -5.74 34.65
CA PRO A 119 -1.17 -4.80 34.47
C PRO A 119 -2.06 -5.11 33.25
N LEU A 120 -3.37 -4.92 33.39
CA LEU A 120 -4.36 -5.06 32.32
C LEU A 120 -4.85 -3.68 31.90
N ILE A 121 -5.16 -3.47 30.63
CA ILE A 121 -5.76 -2.25 30.11
C ILE A 121 -7.20 -2.50 29.65
N VAL A 122 -8.12 -1.64 30.11
CA VAL A 122 -9.56 -1.70 29.81
C VAL A 122 -9.91 -0.66 28.76
N LYS A 123 -10.49 -1.10 27.63
CA LYS A 123 -10.79 -0.24 26.48
C LYS A 123 -12.17 -0.53 25.88
N PRO A 124 -12.81 0.44 25.20
CA PRO A 124 -13.91 0.13 24.30
C PRO A 124 -13.48 -0.88 23.23
N ALA A 125 -14.34 -1.84 22.89
CA ALA A 125 -14.08 -2.83 21.86
C ALA A 125 -14.15 -2.22 20.44
N THR A 126 -14.93 -1.17 20.28
CA THR A 126 -15.15 -0.40 19.04
C THR A 126 -14.89 1.09 19.30
N GLY A 127 -14.79 1.88 18.23
CA GLY A 127 -14.55 3.32 18.30
C GLY A 127 -13.09 3.73 18.08
N CYS A 128 -12.88 5.05 18.02
CA CYS A 128 -11.62 5.68 17.63
C CYS A 128 -11.13 6.71 18.68
N GLY A 129 -9.93 7.26 18.47
CA GLY A 129 -9.41 8.39 19.26
C GLY A 129 -9.07 8.11 20.72
N SER A 130 -9.06 6.84 21.16
CA SER A 130 -8.91 6.46 22.57
C SER A 130 -10.00 7.05 23.48
N LEU A 131 -11.20 7.29 22.93
CA LEU A 131 -12.31 7.91 23.64
C LEU A 131 -12.64 7.14 24.94
N HIS A 132 -12.90 7.90 26.00
CA HIS A 132 -13.14 7.41 27.38
C HIS A 132 -11.95 6.75 28.09
N MET A 133 -10.78 6.65 27.45
CA MET A 133 -9.56 6.14 28.08
C MET A 133 -8.79 7.25 28.79
N THR A 134 -8.18 6.90 29.92
CA THR A 134 -7.31 7.75 30.74
C THR A 134 -6.20 6.90 31.32
N GLU A 135 -5.23 7.46 32.05
CA GLU A 135 -4.21 6.67 32.77
C GLU A 135 -4.79 5.54 33.63
N LYS A 136 -5.98 5.74 34.23
CA LYS A 136 -6.68 4.73 35.06
C LYS A 136 -7.22 3.55 34.27
N SER A 137 -7.17 3.62 32.94
CA SER A 137 -7.52 2.50 32.08
C SER A 137 -6.52 1.36 32.21
N VAL A 138 -5.30 1.61 32.70
CA VAL A 138 -4.34 0.58 33.09
C VAL A 138 -4.57 0.22 34.56
N CYS A 139 -5.04 -0.99 34.79
CA CYS A 139 -5.37 -1.56 36.08
C CYS A 139 -4.25 -2.51 36.51
N HIS A 140 -3.83 -2.44 37.77
CA HIS A 140 -2.74 -3.23 38.34
C HIS A 140 -3.21 -4.40 39.20
N ASN A 141 -4.51 -4.45 39.53
CA ASN A 141 -5.12 -5.52 40.32
C ASN A 141 -6.61 -5.70 40.00
N PRO A 142 -7.25 -6.80 40.48
CA PRO A 142 -8.65 -7.08 40.19
C PRO A 142 -9.65 -6.01 40.63
N ASN A 143 -9.38 -5.27 41.71
CA ASN A 143 -10.31 -4.23 42.18
C ASN A 143 -10.32 -3.04 41.22
N GLU A 144 -9.14 -2.57 40.81
CA GLU A 144 -9.01 -1.50 39.79
C GLU A 144 -9.67 -1.90 38.47
N LEU A 145 -9.53 -3.17 38.08
CA LEU A 145 -10.17 -3.71 36.88
C LEU A 145 -11.70 -3.64 36.97
N GLU A 146 -12.28 -4.08 38.09
CA GLU A 146 -13.73 -4.06 38.30
C GLU A 146 -14.29 -2.62 38.26
N GLU A 147 -13.62 -1.69 38.95
CA GLU A 147 -13.99 -0.27 38.96
C GLU A 147 -13.92 0.34 37.56
N GLN A 148 -12.85 0.09 36.82
CA GLN A 148 -12.65 0.65 35.48
C GLN A 148 -13.62 0.06 34.46
N VAL A 149 -13.94 -1.24 34.54
CA VAL A 149 -14.97 -1.87 33.70
C VAL A 149 -16.34 -1.28 34.01
N ALA A 150 -16.70 -1.09 35.29
CA ALA A 150 -17.96 -0.48 35.68
C ALA A 150 -18.07 0.97 35.16
N LEU A 151 -16.99 1.75 35.26
CA LEU A 151 -16.93 3.11 34.72
C LEU A 151 -17.13 3.13 33.20
N LEU A 152 -16.51 2.21 32.47
CA LEU A 152 -16.61 2.21 31.01
C LEU A 152 -18.01 1.76 30.54
N LYS A 153 -18.62 0.78 31.23
CA LYS A 153 -20.02 0.39 31.01
C LYS A 153 -21.02 1.51 31.24
N SER A 154 -20.69 2.48 32.11
CA SER A 154 -21.56 3.64 32.33
C SER A 154 -21.41 4.73 31.25
N LYS A 155 -20.38 4.62 30.39
CA LYS A 155 -20.05 5.61 29.36
C LYS A 155 -20.39 5.14 27.94
N THR A 156 -20.31 3.85 27.67
CA THR A 156 -20.61 3.28 26.35
C THR A 156 -21.43 2.00 26.48
N THR A 157 -22.30 1.75 25.51
CA THR A 157 -23.01 0.47 25.35
C THR A 157 -22.27 -0.49 24.43
N ASP A 158 -21.13 -0.09 23.88
CA ASP A 158 -20.26 -0.97 23.09
C ASP A 158 -19.63 -2.06 23.96
N GLY A 159 -19.09 -3.08 23.29
CA GLY A 159 -18.27 -4.08 23.95
C GLY A 159 -17.09 -3.44 24.69
N ILE A 160 -16.57 -4.12 25.71
CA ILE A 160 -15.35 -3.75 26.42
C ILE A 160 -14.34 -4.86 26.22
N ILE A 161 -13.10 -4.48 25.92
CA ILE A 161 -11.97 -5.40 25.86
C ILE A 161 -11.04 -5.15 27.06
N VAL A 162 -10.54 -6.24 27.63
CA VAL A 162 -9.54 -6.24 28.68
C VAL A 162 -8.36 -7.04 28.14
N GLU A 163 -7.19 -6.40 28.09
CA GLU A 163 -5.99 -7.02 27.52
C GLU A 163 -4.76 -6.71 28.39
N GLU A 164 -3.71 -7.52 28.29
CA GLU A 164 -2.43 -7.27 28.94
C GLU A 164 -1.87 -5.92 28.45
N PHE A 165 -1.52 -5.05 29.40
CA PHE A 165 -0.80 -3.83 29.05
C PHE A 165 0.65 -4.19 28.73
N ILE A 166 1.00 -4.05 27.46
CA ILE A 166 2.35 -4.33 26.97
C ILE A 166 3.23 -3.12 27.28
N GLU A 167 4.22 -3.24 28.15
CA GLU A 167 5.24 -2.20 28.32
C GLU A 167 6.21 -2.21 27.14
N GLY A 168 6.49 -1.04 26.56
CA GLY A 168 7.34 -0.95 25.37
C GLY A 168 7.22 0.38 24.61
N GLU A 169 7.85 0.46 23.45
CA GLU A 169 7.68 1.60 22.54
C GLU A 169 6.29 1.56 21.92
N GLU A 170 5.63 2.71 21.80
CA GLU A 170 4.35 2.85 21.10
C GLU A 170 4.62 3.31 19.66
N ILE A 171 4.21 2.49 18.71
CA ILE A 171 4.57 2.61 17.30
C ILE A 171 3.31 2.55 16.45
N SER A 172 3.22 3.42 15.45
CA SER A 172 2.17 3.37 14.43
C SER A 172 2.77 3.14 13.06
N VAL A 173 2.17 2.24 12.29
CA VAL A 173 2.59 1.92 10.92
C VAL A 173 1.41 2.09 9.98
N MET A 174 1.47 3.08 9.10
CA MET A 174 0.48 3.21 8.05
C MET A 174 0.72 2.13 6.97
N VAL A 175 -0.35 1.49 6.52
CA VAL A 175 -0.35 0.56 5.39
C VAL A 175 -1.24 1.11 4.29
N VAL A 176 -0.83 0.89 3.04
CA VAL A 176 -1.51 1.39 1.85
C VAL A 176 -1.69 0.26 0.85
N GLU A 177 -2.88 0.14 0.29
CA GLU A 177 -3.14 -0.76 -0.83
C GLU A 177 -2.61 -0.11 -2.11
N VAL A 178 -1.65 -0.78 -2.75
CA VAL A 178 -1.07 -0.39 -4.03
C VAL A 178 -1.08 -1.63 -4.87
N ASP A 179 -1.76 -1.67 -6.02
CA ASP A 179 -1.79 -2.98 -6.67
C ASP A 179 -2.63 -3.98 -5.87
N ASP A 180 -2.37 -5.25 -6.13
CA ASP A 180 -2.83 -6.33 -5.26
C ASP A 180 -1.93 -6.49 -4.01
N GLU A 181 -1.08 -5.49 -3.72
CA GLU A 181 -0.16 -5.47 -2.59
C GLU A 181 -0.62 -4.55 -1.46
N VAL A 182 -0.13 -4.87 -0.26
CA VAL A 182 -0.24 -4.04 0.93
C VAL A 182 1.16 -3.56 1.29
N ILE A 183 1.38 -2.26 1.20
CA ILE A 183 2.69 -1.65 1.41
C ILE A 183 2.68 -0.90 2.75
N ALA A 184 3.57 -1.30 3.66
CA ALA A 184 3.79 -0.58 4.91
C ALA A 184 4.73 0.62 4.71
N MET A 185 4.28 1.77 5.17
CA MET A 185 5.08 2.99 5.25
C MET A 185 6.11 2.90 6.37
N ASN A 186 7.00 3.90 6.47
CA ASN A 186 7.92 3.97 7.58
C ASN A 186 7.15 4.15 8.90
N PRO A 187 7.42 3.32 9.93
CA PRO A 187 6.80 3.47 11.24
C PRO A 187 7.16 4.82 11.88
N ILE A 188 6.25 5.34 12.69
CA ILE A 188 6.55 6.39 13.67
C ILE A 188 6.56 5.79 15.07
N VAL A 189 7.43 6.31 15.93
CA VAL A 189 7.48 5.97 17.35
C VAL A 189 7.18 7.22 18.19
N TYR A 190 6.36 7.05 19.22
CA TYR A 190 5.98 8.12 20.14
C TYR A 190 6.98 8.24 21.30
N GLU A 191 7.43 9.46 21.56
CA GLU A 191 8.33 9.83 22.64
C GLU A 191 7.53 10.55 23.73
N PHE A 192 7.45 9.92 24.90
CA PHE A 192 6.81 10.46 26.10
C PHE A 192 7.83 11.19 26.98
N PRO A 193 7.40 12.18 27.78
CA PRO A 193 8.27 12.82 28.75
C PRO A 193 9.01 11.83 29.66
N VAL A 194 10.23 12.18 30.06
CA VAL A 194 11.15 11.29 30.79
C VAL A 194 10.56 10.87 32.15
N GLU A 195 9.78 11.76 32.76
CA GLU A 195 9.08 11.57 34.03
C GLU A 195 7.84 10.67 33.95
N THR A 196 7.35 10.36 32.74
CA THR A 196 6.18 9.49 32.57
C THR A 196 6.51 8.05 32.95
N THR A 197 5.75 7.45 33.86
CA THR A 197 5.97 6.05 34.28
C THR A 197 5.64 5.07 33.14
N PRO A 198 6.22 3.85 33.11
CA PRO A 198 5.98 2.89 32.03
C PRO A 198 4.50 2.61 31.74
N THR A 199 3.65 2.51 32.77
CA THR A 199 2.21 2.26 32.62
C THR A 199 1.39 3.50 32.25
N GLN A 200 2.00 4.69 32.28
CA GLN A 200 1.41 5.92 31.75
C GLN A 200 1.87 6.22 30.31
N LYS A 201 2.88 5.51 29.78
CA LYS A 201 3.34 5.66 28.39
C LYS A 201 2.40 4.94 27.42
N PHE A 202 1.26 5.55 27.16
CA PHE A 202 0.37 5.21 26.06
C PHE A 202 -0.50 6.40 25.63
N LEU A 203 -0.99 6.40 24.38
CA LEU A 203 -1.90 7.43 23.90
C LEU A 203 -3.34 7.19 24.37
N HIS A 204 -3.81 8.05 25.27
CA HIS A 204 -5.19 8.13 25.72
C HIS A 204 -5.83 9.47 25.32
N PHE A 205 -7.15 9.60 25.39
CA PHE A 205 -7.86 10.78 24.87
C PHE A 205 -7.25 12.11 25.35
N ASN A 206 -6.99 12.25 26.66
CA ASN A 206 -6.45 13.48 27.25
C ASN A 206 -5.02 13.85 26.83
N ASN A 207 -4.21 12.94 26.26
CA ASN A 207 -2.83 13.23 25.83
C ASN A 207 -2.63 13.07 24.31
N LYS A 208 -3.56 12.43 23.60
CA LYS A 208 -3.40 12.10 22.19
C LYS A 208 -3.44 13.31 21.27
N PHE A 209 -4.31 14.26 21.58
CA PHE A 209 -4.51 15.44 20.75
C PHE A 209 -3.76 16.63 21.35
N ASP A 210 -4.17 17.08 22.54
CA ASP A 210 -3.61 18.30 23.14
C ASP A 210 -2.11 18.19 23.47
N ALA A 211 -1.66 17.06 24.02
CA ALA A 211 -0.25 16.93 24.41
C ALA A 211 0.67 16.72 23.19
N VAL A 212 0.14 16.17 22.09
CA VAL A 212 0.87 16.08 20.81
C VAL A 212 0.90 17.46 20.12
N ASP A 213 -0.22 18.16 20.06
CA ASP A 213 -0.33 19.50 19.48
C ASP A 213 0.55 20.52 20.22
N GLN A 214 0.67 20.39 21.54
CA GLN A 214 1.58 21.19 22.38
C GLN A 214 3.05 20.71 22.34
N GLY A 215 3.34 19.60 21.65
CA GLY A 215 4.69 19.04 21.52
C GLY A 215 5.26 18.42 22.81
N THR A 216 4.41 18.10 23.78
CA THR A 216 4.78 17.41 25.03
C THR A 216 5.03 15.93 24.77
N ILE A 217 4.18 15.30 23.96
CA ILE A 217 4.45 13.98 23.36
C ILE A 217 4.88 14.25 21.92
N LYS A 218 6.04 13.70 21.56
CA LYS A 218 6.59 13.85 20.21
C LYS A 218 6.50 12.54 19.46
N PHE A 219 6.72 12.57 18.16
CA PHE A 219 6.94 11.37 17.37
C PHE A 219 8.03 11.63 16.33
N HIS A 220 8.65 10.56 15.84
CA HIS A 220 9.62 10.60 14.77
C HIS A 220 9.63 9.27 14.00
N LEU A 221 10.23 9.25 12.81
CA LEU A 221 10.39 8.02 12.04
C LEU A 221 11.25 7.01 12.83
N TYR A 222 10.79 5.79 12.96
CA TYR A 222 11.53 4.71 13.58
C TYR A 222 12.77 4.34 12.75
N GLN A 223 13.93 4.26 13.41
CA GLN A 223 15.23 3.93 12.79
C GLN A 223 15.92 2.72 13.46
N GLY A 224 15.19 1.96 14.28
CA GLY A 224 15.72 0.79 14.99
C GLY A 224 15.86 -0.46 14.12
N ASP A 225 16.44 -1.51 14.71
CA ASP A 225 16.70 -2.81 14.07
C ASP A 225 15.41 -3.60 13.72
N LEU A 226 14.27 -3.22 14.31
CA LEU A 226 12.97 -3.84 14.06
C LEU A 226 12.23 -3.27 12.83
N LEU A 227 12.81 -2.32 12.09
CA LEU A 227 12.12 -1.58 11.02
C LEU A 227 11.40 -2.50 10.01
N ASP A 228 12.10 -3.48 9.44
CA ASP A 228 11.53 -4.40 8.45
C ASP A 228 10.50 -5.34 9.07
N ARG A 229 10.75 -5.80 10.31
CA ARG A 229 9.81 -6.65 11.07
C ARG A 229 8.53 -5.91 11.43
N LEU A 230 8.61 -4.62 11.74
CA LEU A 230 7.45 -3.76 11.99
C LEU A 230 6.60 -3.60 10.74
N LYS A 231 7.24 -3.32 9.59
CA LYS A 231 6.57 -3.23 8.29
C LYS A 231 5.87 -4.53 7.91
N GLU A 232 6.58 -5.66 8.03
CA GLU A 232 6.02 -6.99 7.75
C GLU A 232 4.85 -7.32 8.69
N THR A 233 5.00 -7.05 9.99
CA THR A 233 3.96 -7.28 11.00
C THR A 233 2.71 -6.44 10.70
N ALA A 234 2.88 -5.18 10.29
CA ALA A 234 1.77 -4.30 9.93
C ALA A 234 1.01 -4.82 8.70
N CYS A 235 1.71 -5.20 7.62
CA CYS A 235 1.08 -5.80 6.44
C CYS A 235 0.30 -7.07 6.81
N LYS A 236 0.90 -7.97 7.59
CA LYS A 236 0.25 -9.22 8.04
C LYS A 236 -0.98 -8.95 8.90
N ALA A 237 -0.92 -7.97 9.80
CA ALA A 237 -2.05 -7.60 10.64
C ALA A 237 -3.24 -7.07 9.82
N TYR A 238 -2.98 -6.22 8.83
CA TYR A 238 -4.02 -5.74 7.92
C TYR A 238 -4.61 -6.88 7.08
N GLN A 239 -3.76 -7.72 6.49
CA GLN A 239 -4.17 -8.86 5.67
C GLN A 239 -4.99 -9.89 6.48
N ALA A 240 -4.71 -10.07 7.78
CA ALA A 240 -5.47 -10.96 8.64
C ALA A 240 -6.96 -10.60 8.72
N LEU A 241 -7.32 -9.32 8.56
CA LEU A 241 -8.72 -8.87 8.58
C LEU A 241 -9.53 -9.32 7.35
N ASN A 242 -8.86 -9.75 6.28
CA ASN A 242 -9.50 -10.11 5.02
C ASN A 242 -10.47 -9.00 4.53
N VAL A 243 -10.04 -7.75 4.69
CA VAL A 243 -10.66 -6.56 4.12
C VAL A 243 -9.80 -6.08 2.96
N SER A 244 -10.43 -5.46 1.97
CA SER A 244 -9.71 -4.89 0.83
C SER A 244 -10.50 -3.75 0.20
N GLY A 245 -9.82 -2.92 -0.58
CA GLY A 245 -10.43 -1.85 -1.38
C GLY A 245 -10.75 -0.58 -0.57
N CYS A 246 -10.26 -0.50 0.67
CA CYS A 246 -10.35 0.68 1.51
C CYS A 246 -9.23 1.68 1.19
N GLY A 247 -8.12 1.21 0.64
CA GLY A 247 -6.97 2.01 0.23
C GLY A 247 -5.88 2.13 1.29
N TYR A 248 -6.22 2.16 2.58
CA TYR A 248 -5.26 2.38 3.66
C TYR A 248 -5.75 1.89 5.03
N ALA A 249 -4.84 1.80 5.99
CA ALA A 249 -5.11 1.67 7.43
C ALA A 249 -3.90 2.12 8.25
N ARG A 250 -4.08 2.31 9.57
CA ARG A 250 -2.96 2.44 10.52
C ARG A 250 -2.93 1.24 11.46
N VAL A 251 -1.78 0.60 11.59
CA VAL A 251 -1.57 -0.50 12.52
C VAL A 251 -0.84 0.05 13.74
N ASP A 252 -1.47 -0.06 14.90
CA ASP A 252 -0.92 0.40 16.17
C ASP A 252 -0.26 -0.79 16.89
N ILE A 253 1.04 -0.66 17.20
CA ILE A 253 1.93 -1.73 17.67
C ILE A 253 2.63 -1.28 18.96
N ARG A 254 2.82 -2.20 19.91
CA ARG A 254 3.82 -2.03 20.97
C ARG A 254 4.99 -2.97 20.80
N ALA A 255 6.19 -2.41 20.79
CA ALA A 255 7.44 -3.17 20.77
C ALA A 255 7.96 -3.34 22.20
N SER A 256 7.91 -4.57 22.73
CA SER A 256 8.47 -4.93 24.03
C SER A 256 9.77 -5.70 23.81
N GLY A 257 10.90 -4.98 23.79
CA GLY A 257 12.17 -5.55 23.35
C GLY A 257 12.07 -6.00 21.89
N GLN A 258 12.14 -7.30 21.63
CA GLN A 258 12.07 -7.87 20.28
C GLN A 258 10.67 -8.35 19.89
N ASP A 259 9.70 -8.33 20.81
CA ASP A 259 8.34 -8.80 20.58
C ASP A 259 7.44 -7.64 20.12
N LEU A 260 6.71 -7.86 19.01
CA LEU A 260 5.87 -6.86 18.35
C LEU A 260 4.39 -7.19 18.55
N TYR A 261 3.74 -6.56 19.52
CA TYR A 261 2.34 -6.80 19.85
C TYR A 261 1.43 -5.84 19.08
N VAL A 262 0.57 -6.37 18.21
CA VAL A 262 -0.39 -5.56 17.48
C VAL A 262 -1.61 -5.28 18.35
N LEU A 263 -1.86 -3.99 18.59
CA LEU A 263 -2.97 -3.52 19.41
C LEU A 263 -4.26 -3.44 18.60
N GLU A 264 -4.22 -2.79 17.45
CA GLU A 264 -5.38 -2.66 16.56
C GLU A 264 -4.96 -2.31 15.13
N VAL A 265 -5.90 -2.47 14.20
CA VAL A 265 -5.79 -2.00 12.82
C VAL A 265 -6.93 -1.00 12.62
N ASN A 266 -6.55 0.27 12.51
CA ASN A 266 -7.44 1.41 12.52
C ASN A 266 -7.80 1.84 11.08
N PRO A 267 -9.09 1.87 10.71
CA PRO A 267 -9.53 2.28 9.36
C PRO A 267 -9.44 3.79 9.14
N THR A 268 -9.32 4.60 10.20
CA THR A 268 -9.37 6.06 10.17
C THR A 268 -8.04 6.68 10.62
N PRO A 269 -6.93 6.54 9.86
CA PRO A 269 -5.74 7.33 10.10
C PRO A 269 -6.02 8.82 9.90
N ALA A 270 -5.27 9.66 10.64
CA ALA A 270 -5.46 11.10 10.68
C ALA A 270 -4.57 11.80 9.64
N PHE A 271 -4.99 11.77 8.37
CA PHE A 271 -4.30 12.46 7.26
C PHE A 271 -5.24 13.40 6.49
N PHE A 272 -4.67 14.32 5.72
CA PHE A 272 -5.37 15.45 5.08
C PHE A 272 -6.01 16.43 6.07
N TYR A 273 -5.48 16.54 7.28
CA TYR A 273 -5.93 17.54 8.25
C TYR A 273 -5.20 18.87 8.06
N LYS A 274 -5.51 19.86 8.90
CA LYS A 274 -5.03 21.24 8.77
C LYS A 274 -3.50 21.34 8.59
N LEU A 275 -3.07 22.05 7.55
CA LEU A 275 -1.66 22.32 7.26
C LEU A 275 -0.93 22.89 8.49
N GLY A 276 0.22 22.31 8.80
CA GLY A 276 1.05 22.70 9.94
C GLY A 276 0.71 22.00 11.26
N ASN A 277 -0.36 21.20 11.32
CA ASN A 277 -0.54 20.20 12.35
C ASN A 277 -0.09 18.85 11.77
N GLU A 278 1.15 18.47 12.03
CA GLU A 278 1.65 17.18 11.57
C GLU A 278 1.13 16.12 12.55
N PHE A 279 -0.10 15.66 12.36
CA PHE A 279 -0.47 14.37 12.91
C PHE A 279 0.48 13.31 12.32
N GLY A 280 0.76 12.26 13.10
CA GLY A 280 1.75 11.26 12.71
C GLY A 280 1.54 10.66 11.32
N ASP A 281 0.29 10.49 10.89
CA ASP A 281 -0.06 9.93 9.59
C ASP A 281 0.25 10.91 8.43
N ASP A 282 -0.10 12.20 8.56
CA ASP A 282 0.26 13.26 7.59
C ASP A 282 1.78 13.45 7.47
N TYR A 283 2.52 13.32 8.59
CA TYR A 283 3.98 13.38 8.61
C TYR A 283 4.63 12.24 7.80
N VAL A 284 4.13 11.02 7.97
CA VAL A 284 4.63 9.85 7.23
C VAL A 284 4.36 10.00 5.75
N ILE A 285 3.18 10.48 5.35
CA ILE A 285 2.86 10.69 3.94
C ILE A 285 3.81 11.74 3.32
N SER A 286 4.00 12.89 3.98
CA SER A 286 4.82 13.97 3.43
C SER A 286 6.31 13.61 3.31
N HIS A 287 6.85 12.82 4.24
CA HIS A 287 8.28 12.51 4.29
C HIS A 287 8.65 11.17 3.62
N CYS A 288 7.73 10.22 3.55
CA CYS A 288 8.04 8.85 3.14
C CYS A 288 7.25 8.37 1.93
N PHE A 289 6.09 8.96 1.61
CA PHE A 289 5.35 8.52 0.44
C PHE A 289 5.96 9.12 -0.84
N PRO A 290 6.25 8.31 -1.88
CA PRO A 290 6.75 8.84 -3.15
C PRO A 290 5.80 9.87 -3.77
N GLY A 291 6.25 11.13 -3.85
CA GLY A 291 5.40 12.25 -4.31
C GLY A 291 4.51 12.87 -3.23
N GLY A 292 4.74 12.55 -1.95
CA GLY A 292 3.98 13.08 -0.81
C GLY A 292 2.49 12.81 -0.92
N HIS A 293 1.68 13.77 -0.47
CA HIS A 293 0.22 13.69 -0.50
C HIS A 293 -0.39 13.59 -1.90
N GLU A 294 0.21 14.25 -2.90
CA GLU A 294 -0.25 14.13 -4.29
C GLU A 294 -0.02 12.71 -4.82
N GLY A 295 1.19 12.16 -4.61
CA GLY A 295 1.50 10.77 -4.96
C GLY A 295 0.62 9.77 -4.22
N PHE A 296 0.34 10.02 -2.94
CA PHE A 296 -0.56 9.19 -2.15
C PHE A 296 -1.99 9.19 -2.72
N MET A 297 -2.57 10.35 -3.01
CA MET A 297 -3.89 10.45 -3.61
C MET A 297 -3.97 9.74 -4.97
N GLU A 298 -3.00 10.00 -5.86
CA GLU A 298 -2.95 9.34 -7.17
C GLU A 298 -2.83 7.83 -7.04
N THR A 299 -2.07 7.34 -6.06
CA THR A 299 -1.97 5.90 -5.79
C THR A 299 -3.32 5.32 -5.39
N LEU A 300 -4.05 5.95 -4.47
CA LEU A 300 -5.39 5.50 -4.07
C LEU A 300 -6.37 5.49 -5.25
N ILE A 301 -6.34 6.54 -6.09
CA ILE A 301 -7.18 6.66 -7.28
C ILE A 301 -6.84 5.57 -8.29
N ASN A 302 -5.57 5.37 -8.60
CA ASN A 302 -5.12 4.36 -9.56
C ASN A 302 -5.42 2.93 -9.05
N THR A 303 -5.19 2.65 -7.77
CA THR A 303 -5.55 1.38 -7.14
C THR A 303 -7.06 1.11 -7.22
N LYS A 304 -7.89 2.14 -7.01
CA LYS A 304 -9.35 1.98 -7.04
C LYS A 304 -9.92 1.87 -8.46
N LEU A 305 -9.40 2.69 -9.37
CA LEU A 305 -9.87 2.82 -10.75
C LEU A 305 -9.02 2.01 -11.74
N ARG A 306 -8.32 0.97 -11.27
CA ARG A 306 -7.43 0.15 -12.10
C ARG A 306 -8.03 -0.13 -13.47
N SER A 307 -7.21 0.07 -14.48
CA SER A 307 -7.65 -0.02 -15.86
C SER A 307 -8.25 -1.41 -16.14
N SER A 308 -9.48 -1.41 -16.67
CA SER A 308 -10.14 -2.64 -17.14
C SER A 308 -9.28 -3.41 -18.14
N ARG A 309 -8.41 -2.71 -18.88
CA ARG A 309 -7.40 -3.34 -19.75
C ARG A 309 -6.37 -4.12 -18.95
N MET A 310 -5.75 -3.51 -17.93
CA MET A 310 -4.70 -4.17 -17.14
C MET A 310 -5.24 -5.36 -16.34
N LEU A 311 -6.47 -5.28 -15.84
CA LEU A 311 -7.16 -6.45 -15.26
C LEU A 311 -7.36 -7.59 -16.26
N LYS A 312 -7.66 -7.29 -17.54
CA LYS A 312 -7.72 -8.30 -18.61
C LYS A 312 -6.34 -8.85 -18.98
N VAL A 313 -5.29 -8.04 -18.95
CA VAL A 313 -3.90 -8.48 -19.15
C VAL A 313 -3.53 -9.48 -18.05
N LYS A 314 -3.72 -9.09 -16.78
CA LYS A 314 -3.55 -9.97 -15.60
C LYS A 314 -4.25 -11.32 -15.80
N THR A 315 -5.55 -11.28 -16.10
CA THR A 315 -6.37 -12.48 -16.33
C THR A 315 -5.82 -13.36 -17.45
N THR A 316 -5.31 -12.76 -18.53
CA THR A 316 -4.73 -13.50 -19.66
C THR A 316 -3.48 -14.27 -19.24
N TYR A 317 -2.57 -13.60 -18.52
CA TYR A 317 -1.34 -14.22 -18.05
C TYR A 317 -1.61 -15.25 -16.94
N ASP A 318 -2.60 -15.01 -16.07
CA ASP A 318 -3.04 -16.00 -15.08
C ASP A 318 -3.48 -17.31 -15.74
N LEU A 319 -4.25 -17.23 -16.83
CA LEU A 319 -4.72 -18.38 -17.61
C LEU A 319 -3.62 -19.07 -18.44
N MET A 320 -2.53 -18.37 -18.73
CA MET A 320 -1.41 -18.88 -19.53
C MET A 320 -0.27 -19.44 -18.69
N SER A 321 -0.27 -19.19 -17.38
CA SER A 321 0.82 -19.52 -16.45
C SER A 321 1.37 -20.94 -16.59
N ASP A 322 0.52 -21.97 -16.63
CA ASP A 322 0.92 -23.38 -16.78
C ASP A 322 1.73 -23.69 -18.05
N LYS A 323 1.51 -22.93 -19.13
CA LYS A 323 2.19 -23.11 -20.42
C LYS A 323 3.28 -22.06 -20.66
N TYR A 324 3.41 -21.09 -19.75
CA TYR A 324 4.27 -19.93 -19.97
C TYR A 324 5.74 -20.33 -20.07
N ASN A 325 6.18 -21.27 -19.23
CA ASN A 325 7.54 -21.81 -19.28
C ASN A 325 7.85 -22.44 -20.65
N ASP A 326 6.95 -23.24 -21.21
CA ASP A 326 7.15 -23.84 -22.54
C ASP A 326 7.24 -22.77 -23.64
N ILE A 327 6.39 -21.75 -23.57
CA ILE A 327 6.42 -20.60 -24.50
C ILE A 327 7.77 -19.87 -24.37
N MET A 328 8.20 -19.55 -23.16
CA MET A 328 9.47 -18.88 -22.89
C MET A 328 10.68 -19.73 -23.31
N HIS A 329 10.67 -21.04 -23.07
CA HIS A 329 11.72 -21.96 -23.51
C HIS A 329 11.80 -22.10 -25.03
N SER A 330 10.67 -22.01 -25.72
CA SER A 330 10.62 -22.03 -27.18
C SER A 330 11.01 -20.69 -27.83
N SER A 331 11.07 -19.62 -27.03
CA SER A 331 11.56 -18.30 -27.45
C SER A 331 13.08 -18.24 -27.48
N ASN A 332 13.62 -17.14 -28.01
CA ASN A 332 15.04 -16.86 -28.00
C ASN A 332 15.47 -16.07 -26.74
N TYR A 333 14.56 -15.69 -25.84
CA TYR A 333 14.89 -14.96 -24.61
C TYR A 333 15.96 -15.66 -23.76
N PRO A 334 15.87 -16.99 -23.48
CA PRO A 334 16.88 -17.64 -22.65
C PRO A 334 18.27 -17.57 -23.27
N LYS A 335 18.39 -17.68 -24.60
CA LYS A 335 19.67 -17.59 -25.30
C LYS A 335 20.24 -16.17 -25.25
N VAL A 336 19.44 -15.17 -25.60
CA VAL A 336 19.85 -13.75 -25.57
C VAL A 336 20.30 -13.37 -24.16
N PHE A 337 19.51 -13.73 -23.14
CA PHE A 337 19.83 -13.36 -21.77
C PHE A 337 21.00 -14.17 -21.20
N SER A 338 21.14 -15.46 -21.52
CA SER A 338 22.29 -16.26 -21.07
C SER A 338 23.61 -15.70 -21.59
N ASP A 339 23.65 -15.19 -22.83
CA ASP A 339 24.83 -14.53 -23.37
C ASP A 339 25.19 -13.28 -22.55
N ILE A 340 24.20 -12.45 -22.18
CA ILE A 340 24.41 -11.28 -21.32
C ILE A 340 24.88 -11.69 -19.93
N VAL A 341 24.20 -12.65 -19.29
CA VAL A 341 24.53 -13.15 -17.94
C VAL A 341 25.94 -13.74 -17.88
N SER A 342 26.44 -14.32 -18.99
CA SER A 342 27.81 -14.84 -19.06
C SER A 342 28.89 -13.75 -19.21
N ARG A 343 28.52 -12.58 -19.72
CA ARG A 343 29.45 -11.48 -20.02
C ARG A 343 29.53 -10.43 -18.91
N TYR A 344 28.46 -10.28 -18.14
CA TYR A 344 28.32 -9.21 -17.17
C TYR A 344 27.98 -9.73 -15.77
N SER A 345 28.38 -8.98 -14.75
CA SER A 345 28.07 -9.29 -13.36
C SER A 345 26.62 -8.92 -13.00
N PHE A 346 26.00 -9.79 -12.21
CA PHE A 346 24.72 -9.59 -11.51
C PHE A 346 24.84 -9.90 -10.01
N GLN A 347 26.05 -9.80 -9.44
CA GLN A 347 26.29 -10.06 -8.02
C GLN A 347 25.61 -9.01 -7.13
N GLY A 348 25.04 -9.44 -6.00
CA GLY A 348 24.32 -8.56 -5.09
C GLY A 348 22.81 -8.66 -5.27
N SER A 349 22.11 -7.54 -5.14
CA SER A 349 20.64 -7.46 -5.21
C SER A 349 20.15 -7.14 -6.62
N VAL A 350 19.14 -7.87 -7.10
CA VAL A 350 18.57 -7.72 -8.44
C VAL A 350 17.06 -7.57 -8.36
N LEU A 351 16.54 -6.51 -8.97
CA LEU A 351 15.10 -6.30 -9.20
C LEU A 351 14.73 -6.76 -10.61
N ASP A 352 13.78 -7.68 -10.73
CA ASP A 352 13.25 -8.20 -11.99
C ASP A 352 11.83 -7.71 -12.25
N LEU A 353 11.68 -6.80 -13.22
CA LEU A 353 10.40 -6.18 -13.58
C LEU A 353 9.67 -7.03 -14.63
N GLY A 354 8.50 -7.55 -14.27
CA GLY A 354 7.77 -8.53 -15.06
C GLY A 354 8.44 -9.89 -15.03
N CYS A 355 8.75 -10.38 -13.82
CA CYS A 355 9.55 -11.59 -13.62
C CYS A 355 8.88 -12.88 -14.12
N GLY A 356 7.55 -12.85 -14.34
CA GLY A 356 6.76 -13.99 -14.76
C GLY A 356 6.95 -15.19 -13.83
N THR A 357 7.18 -16.36 -14.41
CA THR A 357 7.48 -17.61 -13.70
C THR A 357 8.95 -17.73 -13.25
N GLY A 358 9.76 -16.67 -13.37
CA GLY A 358 11.13 -16.64 -12.85
C GLY A 358 12.21 -17.17 -13.80
N GLY A 359 11.94 -17.21 -15.11
CA GLY A 359 12.90 -17.69 -16.10
C GLY A 359 14.22 -16.89 -16.10
N ILE A 360 14.14 -15.56 -16.02
CA ILE A 360 15.30 -14.66 -15.95
C ILE A 360 16.07 -14.86 -14.63
N GLY A 361 15.37 -14.85 -13.50
CA GLY A 361 15.97 -15.11 -12.18
C GLY A 361 16.71 -16.45 -12.11
N THR A 362 16.16 -17.51 -12.71
CA THR A 362 16.80 -18.83 -12.79
C THR A 362 18.14 -18.76 -13.54
N LEU A 363 18.22 -18.01 -14.63
CA LEU A 363 19.46 -17.85 -15.40
C LEU A 363 20.52 -17.06 -14.64
N ILE A 364 20.11 -16.01 -13.89
CA ILE A 364 21.02 -15.25 -13.04
C ILE A 364 21.61 -16.16 -11.95
N GLN A 365 20.76 -16.89 -11.22
CA GLN A 365 21.17 -17.77 -10.12
C GLN A 365 22.06 -18.93 -10.56
N ALA A 366 21.98 -19.34 -11.83
CA ALA A 366 22.84 -20.38 -12.38
C ALA A 366 24.32 -19.95 -12.48
N VAL A 367 24.60 -18.63 -12.49
CA VAL A 367 25.93 -18.08 -12.75
C VAL A 367 26.41 -17.14 -11.63
N HIS A 368 25.48 -16.41 -11.01
CA HIS A 368 25.74 -15.36 -10.03
C HIS A 368 25.07 -15.69 -8.69
N ASN A 369 25.72 -15.31 -7.60
CA ASN A 369 25.15 -15.33 -6.27
C ASN A 369 24.41 -14.01 -6.04
N ALA A 370 23.16 -13.97 -6.50
CA ALA A 370 22.28 -12.80 -6.42
C ALA A 370 21.15 -13.01 -5.40
N THR A 371 20.68 -11.93 -4.79
CA THR A 371 19.39 -11.89 -4.09
C THR A 371 18.37 -11.30 -5.06
N LEU A 372 17.28 -12.03 -5.33
CA LEU A 372 16.29 -11.65 -6.33
C LEU A 372 15.00 -11.14 -5.69
N THR A 373 14.54 -9.98 -6.15
CA THR A 373 13.20 -9.44 -5.88
C THR A 373 12.47 -9.27 -7.21
N GLY A 374 11.22 -9.74 -7.28
CA GLY A 374 10.40 -9.65 -8.48
C GLY A 374 9.26 -8.65 -8.33
N ILE A 375 8.80 -8.10 -9.45
CA ILE A 375 7.48 -7.48 -9.55
C ILE A 375 6.76 -8.14 -10.73
N ASP A 376 5.55 -8.63 -10.52
CA ASP A 376 4.72 -9.13 -11.61
C ASP A 376 3.24 -8.83 -11.36
N LEU A 377 2.48 -8.73 -12.45
CA LEU A 377 1.07 -8.42 -12.41
C LEU A 377 0.21 -9.65 -12.09
N SER A 378 0.68 -10.86 -12.43
CA SER A 378 -0.11 -12.09 -12.43
C SER A 378 0.16 -12.96 -11.19
N PRO A 379 -0.83 -13.14 -10.30
CA PRO A 379 -0.71 -14.03 -9.14
C PRO A 379 -0.31 -15.46 -9.50
N ASN A 380 -0.82 -16.02 -10.61
CA ASN A 380 -0.48 -17.39 -10.99
C ASN A 380 0.94 -17.48 -11.56
N MET A 381 1.47 -16.43 -12.20
CA MET A 381 2.88 -16.38 -12.59
C MET A 381 3.78 -16.33 -11.36
N VAL A 382 3.46 -15.43 -10.42
CA VAL A 382 4.19 -15.28 -9.15
C VAL A 382 4.21 -16.58 -8.34
N ALA A 383 3.08 -17.29 -8.28
CA ALA A 383 3.01 -18.58 -7.58
C ALA A 383 3.97 -19.64 -8.14
N GLN A 384 4.41 -19.49 -9.39
CA GLN A 384 5.38 -20.36 -10.04
C GLN A 384 6.81 -19.80 -10.05
N ALA A 385 6.99 -18.52 -9.67
CA ALA A 385 8.29 -17.86 -9.66
C ALA A 385 9.23 -18.50 -8.64
N LYS A 386 10.43 -18.91 -9.11
CA LYS A 386 11.45 -19.55 -8.28
C LYS A 386 12.65 -18.64 -8.08
N HIS A 387 13.35 -18.84 -6.96
CA HIS A 387 14.59 -18.16 -6.60
C HIS A 387 14.47 -16.69 -6.16
N TYR A 388 13.25 -16.16 -6.03
CA TYR A 388 13.01 -14.82 -5.49
C TYR A 388 12.80 -14.91 -3.97
N GLU A 389 13.42 -13.99 -3.23
CA GLU A 389 13.13 -13.82 -1.79
C GLU A 389 11.72 -13.26 -1.61
N LYS A 390 11.31 -12.36 -2.50
CA LYS A 390 9.98 -11.76 -2.54
C LYS A 390 9.59 -11.41 -3.97
N VAL A 391 8.31 -11.56 -4.28
CA VAL A 391 7.71 -11.05 -5.51
C VAL A 391 6.49 -10.22 -5.14
N TYR A 392 6.45 -8.97 -5.61
CA TYR A 392 5.34 -8.05 -5.39
C TYR A 392 4.30 -8.18 -6.50
N LEU A 393 3.02 -8.17 -6.14
CA LEU A 393 1.86 -8.28 -7.04
C LEU A 393 1.30 -6.92 -7.46
N GLY A 394 1.60 -6.50 -8.68
CA GLY A 394 1.00 -5.29 -9.23
C GLY A 394 1.67 -4.79 -10.50
N GLU A 395 1.22 -3.62 -10.95
CA GLU A 395 1.82 -2.96 -12.09
C GLU A 395 3.18 -2.39 -11.68
N MET A 396 4.23 -2.66 -12.46
CA MET A 396 5.59 -2.29 -12.08
C MET A 396 5.76 -0.80 -11.80
N GLN A 397 5.10 0.07 -12.57
CA GLN A 397 5.18 1.51 -12.38
C GLN A 397 4.56 1.99 -11.04
N ASN A 398 3.62 1.21 -10.49
CA ASN A 398 2.95 1.52 -9.23
C ASN A 398 3.70 0.94 -8.03
N ILE A 399 4.30 -0.24 -8.18
CA ILE A 399 4.99 -0.95 -7.10
C ILE A 399 6.44 -0.50 -6.95
N MET A 400 7.14 -0.25 -8.06
CA MET A 400 8.56 0.12 -8.08
C MET A 400 8.96 1.29 -7.15
N PRO A 401 8.14 2.32 -6.91
CA PRO A 401 8.42 3.38 -5.94
C PRO A 401 8.65 2.90 -4.49
N PHE A 402 8.25 1.68 -4.15
CA PHE A 402 8.22 1.17 -2.76
C PHE A 402 9.18 0.02 -2.48
N VAL A 403 9.91 -0.48 -3.49
CA VAL A 403 10.73 -1.70 -3.36
C VAL A 403 12.20 -1.45 -3.01
N GLY A 404 12.60 -0.20 -2.79
CA GLY A 404 13.97 0.19 -2.42
C GLY A 404 14.95 0.25 -3.58
N ASP A 405 16.24 0.24 -3.27
CA ASP A 405 17.35 0.34 -4.23
C ASP A 405 18.07 -1.01 -4.40
N PHE A 406 18.47 -1.30 -5.63
CA PHE A 406 19.07 -2.57 -6.05
C PHE A 406 20.39 -2.37 -6.74
N ASP A 407 21.25 -3.38 -6.71
CA ASP A 407 22.51 -3.32 -7.46
C ASP A 407 22.24 -3.41 -8.96
N HIS A 408 21.30 -4.25 -9.36
CA HIS A 408 20.90 -4.43 -10.74
C HIS A 408 19.39 -4.37 -10.92
N VAL A 409 18.93 -3.81 -12.05
CA VAL A 409 17.53 -3.88 -12.49
C VAL A 409 17.48 -4.61 -13.83
N VAL A 410 16.56 -5.57 -13.98
CA VAL A 410 16.36 -6.35 -15.19
C VAL A 410 14.89 -6.34 -15.63
N SER A 411 14.64 -6.41 -16.94
CA SER A 411 13.28 -6.63 -17.46
C SER A 411 13.30 -7.15 -18.89
N PHE A 412 12.62 -8.25 -19.16
CA PHE A 412 12.46 -8.82 -20.50
C PHE A 412 11.01 -9.25 -20.70
N GLY A 413 10.37 -8.87 -21.82
CA GLY A 413 9.01 -9.31 -22.12
C GLY A 413 7.90 -8.55 -21.39
N ALA A 414 8.17 -7.43 -20.75
CA ALA A 414 7.16 -6.67 -20.00
C ALA A 414 7.08 -5.17 -20.35
N LEU A 415 8.20 -4.53 -20.68
CA LEU A 415 8.23 -3.07 -20.91
C LEU A 415 7.46 -2.60 -22.15
N HIS A 416 7.16 -3.49 -23.10
CA HIS A 416 6.33 -3.19 -24.26
C HIS A 416 4.83 -3.03 -23.92
N PHE A 417 4.38 -3.36 -22.70
CA PHE A 417 3.03 -3.03 -22.25
C PHE A 417 2.88 -1.56 -21.83
N LEU A 418 3.98 -0.86 -21.61
CA LEU A 418 3.99 0.52 -21.14
C LEU A 418 3.90 1.50 -22.30
N GLN A 419 2.96 2.44 -22.23
CA GLN A 419 2.93 3.58 -23.13
C GLN A 419 4.17 4.45 -22.90
N LYS A 420 4.61 5.19 -23.92
CA LYS A 420 5.80 6.04 -23.92
C LYS A 420 6.04 6.80 -22.60
N GLU A 421 5.05 7.52 -22.09
CA GLU A 421 5.19 8.34 -20.88
C GLU A 421 5.48 7.47 -19.64
N THR A 422 4.72 6.39 -19.46
CA THR A 422 4.92 5.42 -18.37
C THR A 422 6.25 4.67 -18.51
N PHE A 423 6.63 4.31 -19.75
CA PHE A 423 7.90 3.67 -20.04
C PHE A 423 9.09 4.56 -19.65
N LEU A 424 9.04 5.85 -19.99
CA LEU A 424 10.07 6.82 -19.59
C LEU A 424 10.15 6.94 -18.07
N ASN A 425 9.02 7.04 -17.38
CA ASN A 425 9.00 7.12 -15.92
C ASN A 425 9.58 5.85 -15.26
N VAL A 426 9.28 4.65 -15.79
CA VAL A 426 9.86 3.39 -15.32
C VAL A 426 11.36 3.36 -15.61
N LEU A 427 11.80 3.81 -16.78
CA LEU A 427 13.21 3.86 -17.13
C LEU A 427 14.00 4.83 -16.23
N ASP A 428 13.46 6.02 -15.98
CA ASP A 428 14.03 7.01 -15.05
C ASP A 428 14.18 6.41 -13.65
N ARG A 429 13.18 5.66 -13.18
CA ARG A 429 13.24 4.93 -11.91
C ARG A 429 14.28 3.82 -11.92
N CYS A 430 14.45 3.09 -13.02
CA CYS A 430 15.53 2.10 -13.14
C CYS A 430 16.90 2.75 -12.91
N PHE A 431 17.14 3.95 -13.45
CA PHE A 431 18.37 4.72 -13.22
C PHE A 431 18.50 5.27 -11.79
N ALA A 432 17.39 5.65 -11.17
CA ALA A 432 17.40 6.14 -9.79
C ALA A 432 17.63 5.04 -8.76
N GLN A 433 17.09 3.83 -9.01
CA GLN A 433 17.06 2.72 -8.04
C GLN A 433 18.09 1.63 -8.33
N SER A 434 18.90 1.76 -9.39
CA SER A 434 20.01 0.84 -9.68
C SER A 434 21.35 1.45 -9.24
N ARG A 435 22.22 0.65 -8.60
CA ARG A 435 23.58 1.08 -8.24
C ARG A 435 24.62 0.76 -9.31
N HIS A 436 24.43 -0.34 -10.05
CA HIS A 436 25.47 -0.88 -10.93
C HIS A 436 25.02 -1.08 -12.38
N SER A 437 23.86 -1.67 -12.62
CA SER A 437 23.44 -1.92 -14.01
C SER A 437 21.94 -2.02 -14.23
N ILE A 438 21.51 -1.60 -15.42
CA ILE A 438 20.15 -1.83 -15.91
C ILE A 438 20.25 -2.67 -17.18
N THR A 439 19.57 -3.81 -17.22
CA THR A 439 19.56 -4.71 -18.40
C THR A 439 18.13 -4.97 -18.85
N VAL A 440 17.74 -4.43 -20.01
CA VAL A 440 16.36 -4.49 -20.50
C VAL A 440 16.27 -5.00 -21.93
N GLY A 441 15.26 -5.83 -22.21
CA GLY A 441 14.85 -6.22 -23.56
C GLY A 441 13.65 -5.39 -24.01
N ILE A 442 13.76 -4.72 -25.15
CA ILE A 442 12.66 -3.94 -25.74
C ILE A 442 12.22 -4.55 -27.06
N GLU A 443 10.95 -4.93 -27.14
CA GLU A 443 10.34 -5.56 -28.31
C GLU A 443 10.04 -4.52 -29.41
N GLY A 444 10.46 -4.83 -30.64
CA GLY A 444 10.15 -4.06 -31.85
C GLY A 444 8.77 -4.39 -32.38
N ILE A 445 7.72 -4.00 -31.66
CA ILE A 445 6.33 -4.26 -32.03
C ILE A 445 5.91 -3.40 -33.24
N SER A 446 5.18 -3.99 -34.19
CA SER A 446 4.62 -3.28 -35.35
C SER A 446 3.16 -2.90 -35.14
N GLU A 447 2.69 -1.85 -35.81
CA GLU A 447 1.26 -1.49 -35.81
C GLU A 447 0.39 -2.62 -36.38
N GLU A 448 0.89 -3.33 -37.40
CA GLU A 448 0.22 -4.49 -37.99
C GLU A 448 0.04 -5.66 -37.02
N PHE A 449 0.99 -5.88 -36.10
CA PHE A 449 0.84 -6.86 -35.02
C PHE A 449 -0.34 -6.50 -34.12
N ASN A 450 -0.42 -5.24 -33.67
CA ASN A 450 -1.51 -4.75 -32.83
C ASN A 450 -2.86 -4.79 -33.55
N LYS A 451 -2.88 -4.49 -34.85
CA LYS A 451 -4.08 -4.60 -35.68
C LYS A 451 -4.59 -6.03 -35.74
N ARG A 452 -3.71 -7.02 -35.96
CA ARG A 452 -4.08 -8.44 -35.92
C ARG A 452 -4.61 -8.87 -34.55
N LEU A 453 -4.00 -8.41 -33.45
CA LEU A 453 -4.52 -8.68 -32.10
C LEU A 453 -5.95 -8.14 -31.92
N ALA A 454 -6.21 -6.91 -32.39
CA ALA A 454 -7.54 -6.32 -32.33
C ALA A 454 -8.56 -7.11 -33.18
N GLU A 455 -8.19 -7.54 -34.39
CA GLU A 455 -9.03 -8.40 -35.25
C GLU A 455 -9.37 -9.75 -34.60
N MET A 456 -8.50 -10.25 -33.71
CA MET A 456 -8.72 -11.46 -32.91
C MET A 456 -9.50 -11.23 -31.61
N GLY A 457 -9.94 -9.99 -31.33
CA GLY A 457 -10.61 -9.63 -30.06
C GLY A 457 -9.68 -9.65 -28.85
N LYS A 458 -8.39 -9.43 -29.05
CA LYS A 458 -7.34 -9.37 -28.01
C LYS A 458 -6.73 -7.98 -27.89
N ASP A 459 -7.53 -6.94 -28.09
CA ASP A 459 -7.12 -5.54 -28.03
C ASP A 459 -6.54 -5.13 -26.67
N HIS A 460 -6.92 -5.81 -25.59
CA HIS A 460 -6.34 -5.56 -24.26
C HIS A 460 -4.85 -5.88 -24.17
N LEU A 461 -4.35 -6.78 -25.04
CA LEU A 461 -2.92 -7.11 -25.18
C LEU A 461 -2.19 -6.17 -26.14
N HIS A 462 -2.77 -5.00 -26.46
CA HIS A 462 -2.06 -3.96 -27.20
C HIS A 462 -0.71 -3.67 -26.54
N THR A 463 0.31 -3.46 -27.36
CA THR A 463 1.69 -3.21 -26.90
C THR A 463 2.33 -2.08 -27.71
N TYR A 464 3.34 -1.45 -27.14
CA TYR A 464 3.97 -0.24 -27.67
C TYR A 464 5.40 -0.53 -28.10
N ASN A 465 5.81 0.08 -29.22
CA ASN A 465 7.19 0.01 -29.68
C ASN A 465 8.03 1.09 -28.98
N ASN A 466 8.67 0.72 -27.87
CA ASN A 466 9.52 1.62 -27.11
C ASN A 466 10.99 1.65 -27.61
N THR A 467 11.32 0.93 -28.69
CA THR A 467 12.69 0.92 -29.27
C THR A 467 13.17 2.32 -29.65
N PRO A 468 12.39 3.16 -30.35
CA PRO A 468 12.81 4.54 -30.63
C PRO A 468 12.94 5.37 -29.35
N VAL A 469 12.09 5.12 -28.35
CA VAL A 469 12.08 5.89 -27.10
C VAL A 469 13.40 5.71 -26.35
N ILE A 470 13.85 4.46 -26.17
CA ILE A 470 15.13 4.17 -25.49
C ILE A 470 16.35 4.55 -26.34
N ASP A 471 16.25 4.48 -27.67
CA ASP A 471 17.37 4.83 -28.58
C ASP A 471 17.70 6.33 -28.57
N PHE A 472 16.71 7.18 -28.30
CA PHE A 472 16.87 8.63 -28.17
C PHE A 472 16.84 9.11 -26.72
N TYR A 473 16.85 8.19 -25.75
CA TYR A 473 16.84 8.53 -24.33
C TYR A 473 18.18 9.16 -23.90
N THR A 474 18.10 10.27 -23.18
CA THR A 474 19.29 10.94 -22.62
C THR A 474 19.75 10.17 -21.39
N VAL A 475 20.80 9.37 -21.54
CA VAL A 475 21.38 8.60 -20.43
C VAL A 475 21.87 9.55 -19.32
N PRO A 476 21.47 9.34 -18.05
CA PRO A 476 21.89 10.18 -16.94
C PRO A 476 23.41 10.25 -16.76
N LYS A 477 23.89 11.34 -16.15
CA LYS A 477 25.30 11.49 -15.79
C LYS A 477 25.76 10.33 -14.89
N GLY A 478 26.97 9.81 -15.11
CA GLY A 478 27.52 8.65 -14.39
C GLY A 478 27.07 7.29 -14.93
N TRP A 479 26.30 7.27 -16.03
CA TRP A 479 25.85 6.05 -16.69
C TRP A 479 26.25 6.01 -18.16
N ARG A 480 26.49 4.81 -18.69
CA ARG A 480 26.79 4.59 -20.10
C ARG A 480 26.15 3.32 -20.64
N LEU A 481 25.77 3.34 -21.91
CA LEU A 481 25.34 2.14 -22.64
C LEU A 481 26.56 1.27 -22.97
N VAL A 482 26.61 0.05 -22.46
CA VAL A 482 27.72 -0.91 -22.65
C VAL A 482 27.34 -2.13 -23.50
N HIS A 483 26.04 -2.34 -23.73
CA HIS A 483 25.52 -3.39 -24.59
C HIS A 483 24.31 -2.88 -25.37
N LYS A 484 24.29 -3.11 -26.69
CA LYS A 484 23.12 -2.92 -27.54
C LYS A 484 23.14 -3.99 -28.63
N GLN A 485 22.23 -4.94 -28.57
CA GLN A 485 22.18 -6.04 -29.52
C GLN A 485 20.74 -6.29 -29.95
N ARG A 486 20.50 -6.20 -31.26
CA ARG A 486 19.22 -6.55 -31.86
C ARG A 486 19.22 -8.02 -32.25
N ASP A 487 18.22 -8.75 -31.80
CA ASP A 487 18.06 -10.18 -32.05
C ASP A 487 16.60 -10.54 -32.29
N PHE A 488 16.37 -11.72 -32.85
CA PHE A 488 15.05 -12.34 -32.79
C PHE A 488 14.72 -12.67 -31.33
N PHE A 489 13.53 -12.32 -30.83
CA PHE A 489 13.12 -12.61 -29.45
C PHE A 489 12.12 -13.76 -29.39
N TRP A 490 11.01 -13.69 -30.11
CA TRP A 490 9.98 -14.72 -30.07
C TRP A 490 9.08 -14.68 -31.30
N LYS A 491 8.34 -15.77 -31.50
CA LYS A 491 7.26 -15.83 -32.48
C LYS A 491 5.93 -15.82 -31.75
N SER A 492 5.03 -14.91 -32.14
CA SER A 492 3.73 -14.76 -31.52
C SER A 492 2.91 -16.04 -31.62
N PRO A 493 2.48 -16.64 -30.50
CA PRO A 493 1.62 -17.83 -30.56
C PRO A 493 0.22 -17.49 -31.07
N SER A 494 -0.19 -16.22 -31.03
CA SER A 494 -1.51 -15.78 -31.51
C SER A 494 -1.49 -15.39 -33.00
N THR A 495 -0.55 -14.54 -33.40
CA THR A 495 -0.53 -13.94 -34.75
C THR A 495 0.45 -14.61 -35.71
N GLY A 496 1.39 -15.43 -35.19
CA GLY A 496 2.45 -16.04 -35.98
C GLY A 496 3.59 -15.09 -36.38
N ASP A 497 3.54 -13.83 -35.96
CA ASP A 497 4.56 -12.83 -36.26
C ASP A 497 5.89 -13.11 -35.57
N GLU A 498 6.99 -12.90 -36.28
CA GLU A 498 8.32 -12.87 -35.69
C GLU A 498 8.56 -11.50 -35.06
N VAL A 499 8.82 -11.48 -33.76
CA VAL A 499 9.13 -10.29 -32.99
C VAL A 499 10.63 -10.24 -32.73
N TYR A 500 11.27 -9.23 -33.33
CA TYR A 500 12.64 -8.86 -33.06
C TYR A 500 12.67 -7.80 -31.96
N GLY A 501 13.66 -7.86 -31.10
CA GLY A 501 13.86 -6.86 -30.06
C GLY A 501 15.32 -6.48 -29.93
N THR A 502 15.57 -5.48 -29.09
CA THR A 502 16.93 -5.02 -28.78
C THR A 502 17.16 -5.17 -27.28
N ALA A 503 18.23 -5.86 -26.91
CA ALA A 503 18.72 -5.92 -25.55
C ALA A 503 19.67 -4.74 -25.30
N TYR A 504 19.43 -4.02 -24.21
CA TYR A 504 20.23 -2.88 -23.76
C TYR A 504 20.83 -3.20 -22.40
N ARG A 505 22.09 -2.83 -22.19
CA ARG A 505 22.69 -2.78 -20.85
C ARG A 505 23.34 -1.43 -20.63
N PHE A 506 22.95 -0.80 -19.53
CA PHE A 506 23.59 0.39 -19.00
C PHE A 506 24.37 0.01 -17.74
N GLU A 507 25.55 0.60 -17.57
CA GLU A 507 26.34 0.46 -16.35
C GLU A 507 26.70 1.82 -15.79
N SER A 508 26.68 1.92 -14.47
CA SER A 508 27.23 3.07 -13.77
C SER A 508 28.75 3.03 -13.83
N PHE A 509 29.38 4.19 -13.74
CA PHE A 509 30.82 4.31 -13.61
C PHE A 509 31.15 5.45 -12.66
N GLU A 510 32.24 5.30 -11.91
CA GLU A 510 32.80 6.39 -11.12
C GLU A 510 33.57 7.33 -12.08
N GLU A 511 33.32 8.64 -11.98
CA GLU A 511 34.03 9.67 -12.76
C GLU A 511 35.48 9.88 -12.28
#